data_AF-A0A6J7VT14-F1
#
_entry.id   AF-A0A6J7VT14-F1
#
_cell.length_a   1.000
_cell.length_b   1.000
_cell.length_c   1.000
_cell.angle_alpha   90.00
_cell.angle_beta   90.00
_cell.angle_gamma   90.00
#
_symmetry.space_group_name_H-M   'P 1'
#
loop_
_entity.id
_entity.type
_entity.pdbx_description
1 polymer ?
#
loop_
_entity_poly.entity_id
_entity_poly.type
_entity_poly.pdbx_seq_one_letter_code
_entity_poly.pdbx_strand_id
1 'polypeptide(L)'
;MRKNLLSKTPVIATSATLTVGKSFDSIAKSIGFVVNEKLAEDADNEEVIGDINNQEPDQQSMDPANLQILDVGSPFDFANQGMLYLPKDLPEPTRDGISHQVLVELGELIQAAGGRCLALFSSWKAVEAADEHLRKVLAELNLPIITQRRGDAVGPLVEKFAKDESSTLLGTISLWQGIDVPGPACTLVAIDRIPFPRPDEPVLAARAAQADQSGGSGFMQISLPRAALLLAQGTGRLIRSLDDRGVVAILDSRIVNKRYGSILLNSMPAFYCTHDGAVIKEALSRLDQQYKARPEKTGD
;
A
#
# COMPACT_ATOMS: atom_id res chain seq x y z
N MET A 1 27.13 4.64 16.51
CA MET A 1 25.89 4.62 17.32
C MET A 1 25.14 3.29 17.29
N ARG A 2 24.89 2.66 16.13
CA ARG A 2 24.18 1.36 16.04
C ARG A 2 24.80 0.19 16.84
N LYS A 3 26.14 0.07 16.85
CA LYS A 3 26.87 -1.06 17.46
C LYS A 3 26.64 -1.21 18.99
N ASN A 4 26.54 -0.10 19.72
CA ASN A 4 26.36 -0.16 21.19
C ASN A 4 24.93 -0.52 21.59
N LEU A 5 23.93 -0.25 20.74
CA LEU A 5 22.53 -0.43 21.12
C LEU A 5 22.13 -1.91 21.09
N LEU A 6 22.58 -2.65 20.07
CA LEU A 6 22.17 -4.04 19.84
C LEU A 6 23.09 -5.07 20.52
N SER A 7 24.28 -4.67 21.01
CA SER A 7 25.25 -5.59 21.63
C SER A 7 25.29 -5.53 23.16
N LYS A 8 24.67 -4.53 23.78
CA LYS A 8 24.73 -4.30 25.25
C LYS A 8 23.36 -4.32 25.92
N THR A 9 22.29 -4.13 25.16
CA THR A 9 20.94 -4.04 25.68
C THR A 9 20.02 -4.88 24.80
N PRO A 10 19.12 -5.69 25.39
CA PRO A 10 18.04 -6.31 24.64
C PRO A 10 17.19 -5.22 23.98
N VAL A 11 17.02 -5.30 22.65
CA VAL A 11 16.19 -4.37 21.88
C VAL A 11 14.99 -5.13 21.34
N ILE A 12 13.79 -4.66 21.67
CA ILE A 12 12.55 -5.12 21.08
C ILE A 12 12.13 -4.11 20.02
N ALA A 13 12.11 -4.55 18.76
CA ALA A 13 11.57 -3.78 17.64
C ALA A 13 10.22 -4.38 17.24
N THR A 14 9.15 -3.58 17.29
CA THR A 14 7.80 -4.00 16.90
C THR A 14 7.29 -3.12 15.76
N SER A 15 6.62 -3.73 14.78
CA SER A 15 5.87 -3.01 13.76
C SER A 15 4.90 -3.98 13.07
N ALA A 16 3.77 -3.44 12.63
CA ALA A 16 2.74 -4.20 11.90
C ALA A 16 3.16 -4.57 10.46
N THR A 17 4.30 -4.07 9.97
CA THR A 17 4.75 -4.23 8.57
C THR A 17 6.25 -4.59 8.47
N LEU A 18 6.75 -5.37 9.43
CA LEU A 18 8.16 -5.80 9.42
C LEU A 18 8.49 -6.84 8.33
N THR A 19 7.48 -7.49 7.75
CA THR A 19 7.68 -8.49 6.71
C THR A 19 7.59 -7.87 5.33
N VAL A 20 8.51 -8.28 4.43
CA VAL A 20 8.41 -8.04 2.99
C VAL A 20 8.32 -9.39 2.33
N GLY A 21 7.19 -9.70 1.68
CA GLY A 21 6.98 -11.01 1.07
C GLY A 21 6.98 -12.18 2.08
N LYS A 22 6.43 -11.97 3.29
CA LYS A 22 6.40 -12.93 4.41
C LYS A 22 7.76 -13.28 5.04
N SER A 23 8.84 -12.60 4.65
CA SER A 23 10.17 -12.79 5.23
C SER A 23 10.61 -11.56 6.03
N PHE A 24 11.31 -11.79 7.14
CA PHE A 24 11.97 -10.76 7.96
C PHE A 24 13.42 -10.52 7.53
N ASP A 25 13.92 -11.30 6.56
CA ASP A 25 15.35 -11.34 6.20
C ASP A 25 15.84 -10.00 5.66
N SER A 26 14.97 -9.29 4.93
CA SER A 26 15.27 -7.95 4.42
C SER A 26 15.55 -6.95 5.56
N ILE A 27 14.77 -7.03 6.65
CA ILE A 27 14.97 -6.16 7.81
C ILE A 27 16.19 -6.61 8.62
N ALA A 28 16.35 -7.91 8.86
CA ALA A 28 17.49 -8.45 9.57
C ALA A 28 18.83 -8.11 8.87
N LYS A 29 18.92 -8.28 7.54
CA LYS A 29 20.06 -7.86 6.72
C LYS A 29 20.30 -6.35 6.82
N SER A 30 19.24 -5.52 6.79
CA SER A 30 19.36 -4.06 6.92
C SER A 30 19.89 -3.58 8.29
N ILE A 31 19.69 -4.39 9.34
CA ILE A 31 20.13 -4.12 10.71
C ILE A 31 21.55 -4.66 10.96
N GLY A 32 22.04 -5.58 10.12
CA GLY A 32 23.40 -6.13 10.17
C GLY A 32 23.49 -7.57 10.66
N PHE A 33 22.37 -8.32 10.67
CA PHE A 33 22.37 -9.75 10.95
C PHE A 33 22.66 -10.56 9.69
N VAL A 34 23.45 -11.63 9.82
CA VAL A 34 23.54 -12.68 8.79
C VAL A 34 22.26 -13.48 8.85
N VAL A 35 21.57 -13.62 7.73
CA VAL A 35 20.39 -14.47 7.65
C VAL A 35 20.74 -15.64 6.75
N ASN A 36 20.69 -16.85 7.30
CA ASN A 36 20.95 -18.07 6.54
C ASN A 36 19.80 -18.29 5.54
N GLU A 37 20.10 -18.20 4.25
CA GLU A 37 19.20 -18.64 3.18
C GLU A 37 19.13 -20.16 3.18
N LYS A 38 18.22 -20.71 3.98
CA LYS A 38 17.71 -22.07 3.78
C LYS A 38 16.20 -22.01 3.88
N LEU A 39 15.53 -22.18 2.73
CA LEU A 39 14.27 -22.90 2.53
C LEU A 39 13.80 -22.69 1.08
N ALA A 40 14.25 -23.56 0.18
CA ALA A 40 13.59 -23.95 -1.07
C ALA A 40 14.28 -25.23 -1.61
N GLU A 41 14.16 -26.35 -0.88
CA GLU A 41 14.33 -27.66 -1.49
C GLU A 41 12.97 -28.04 -2.07
N ASP A 42 12.82 -27.85 -3.40
CA ASP A 42 12.03 -28.67 -4.32
C ASP A 42 11.83 -27.91 -5.65
N ALA A 43 12.76 -28.11 -6.59
CA ALA A 43 12.51 -28.23 -8.03
C ALA A 43 13.84 -28.29 -8.77
N ASP A 44 14.10 -29.45 -9.37
CA ASP A 44 15.25 -29.75 -10.23
C ASP A 44 15.50 -28.66 -11.27
N ASN A 45 16.69 -28.05 -11.22
CA ASN A 45 17.40 -27.48 -12.37
C ASN A 45 18.87 -27.35 -11.98
N GLU A 46 19.66 -28.34 -12.40
CA GLU A 46 21.11 -28.22 -12.48
C GLU A 46 21.48 -27.15 -13.52
N GLU A 47 22.61 -26.47 -13.27
CA GLU A 47 23.32 -25.52 -14.13
C GLU A 47 22.86 -24.05 -14.09
N VAL A 48 23.47 -23.26 -13.22
CA VAL A 48 24.64 -22.36 -13.48
C VAL A 48 24.72 -21.39 -12.31
N ILE A 49 25.52 -21.70 -11.28
CA ILE A 49 25.98 -20.69 -10.31
C ILE A 49 27.49 -20.84 -10.23
N GLY A 50 28.17 -19.91 -10.92
CA GLY A 50 29.61 -19.72 -10.76
C GLY A 50 29.92 -19.30 -9.32
N ASP A 51 31.04 -19.80 -8.82
CA ASP A 51 31.56 -19.60 -7.47
C ASP A 51 31.43 -18.15 -6.96
N ILE A 52 30.56 -17.94 -5.96
CA ILE A 52 30.51 -16.72 -5.13
C ILE A 52 31.02 -17.01 -3.70
N ASN A 53 31.63 -18.17 -3.47
CA ASN A 53 32.14 -18.57 -2.14
C ASN A 53 33.60 -18.12 -1.92
N ASN A 54 33.86 -16.82 -2.03
CA ASN A 54 35.13 -16.26 -1.52
C ASN A 54 35.05 -14.76 -1.18
N GLN A 55 34.02 -14.36 -0.45
CA GLN A 55 34.12 -13.17 0.40
C GLN A 55 34.26 -13.64 1.84
N GLU A 56 35.41 -13.34 2.45
CA GLU A 56 35.60 -13.50 3.89
C GLU A 56 34.40 -12.87 4.63
N PRO A 57 33.86 -13.52 5.67
CA PRO A 57 32.76 -12.94 6.43
C PRO A 57 33.24 -11.60 6.99
N ASP A 58 32.57 -10.53 6.56
CA ASP A 58 32.83 -9.18 7.05
C ASP A 58 32.82 -9.23 8.58
N GLN A 59 33.88 -8.73 9.23
CA GLN A 59 34.09 -8.76 10.71
C GLN A 59 33.02 -7.96 11.49
N GLN A 60 31.93 -7.59 10.82
CA GLN A 60 30.86 -6.69 11.22
C GLN A 60 29.50 -7.39 11.34
N SER A 61 29.43 -8.69 11.07
CA SER A 61 28.18 -9.43 11.06
C SER A 61 27.77 -9.92 12.46
N MET A 62 26.51 -9.68 12.85
CA MET A 62 25.97 -10.10 14.14
C MET A 62 25.52 -11.57 14.10
N ASP A 63 25.83 -12.32 15.16
CA ASP A 63 25.46 -13.74 15.29
C ASP A 63 23.93 -13.92 15.19
N PRO A 64 23.43 -14.72 14.23
CA PRO A 64 22.00 -14.99 14.07
C PRO A 64 21.35 -15.60 15.30
N ALA A 65 22.09 -16.29 16.18
CA ALA A 65 21.55 -16.85 17.42
C ALA A 65 21.01 -15.77 18.39
N ASN A 66 21.45 -14.51 18.24
CA ASN A 66 21.00 -13.39 19.04
C ASN A 66 19.78 -12.66 18.45
N LEU A 67 19.19 -13.20 17.37
CA LEU A 67 17.99 -12.68 16.74
C LEU A 67 16.81 -13.62 17.02
N GLN A 68 15.82 -13.12 17.74
CA GLN A 68 14.52 -13.78 17.85
C GLN A 68 13.50 -13.02 17.02
N ILE A 69 12.79 -13.74 16.15
CA ILE A 69 11.72 -13.21 15.31
C ILE A 69 10.43 -13.89 15.77
N LEU A 70 9.42 -13.07 16.05
CA LEU A 70 8.08 -13.51 16.38
C LEU A 70 7.09 -12.81 15.45
N ASP A 71 6.38 -13.60 14.64
CA ASP A 71 5.17 -13.14 13.95
C ASP A 71 3.97 -13.50 14.84
N VAL A 72 3.29 -12.49 15.36
CA VAL A 72 2.09 -12.65 16.20
C VAL A 72 0.82 -12.81 15.37
N GLY A 73 0.93 -12.79 14.03
CA GLY A 73 -0.20 -12.82 13.12
C GLY A 73 -1.04 -11.56 13.17
N SER A 74 -2.08 -11.52 12.33
CA SER A 74 -3.12 -10.49 12.41
C SER A 74 -4.37 -11.08 13.05
N PRO A 75 -5.07 -10.34 13.93
CA PRO A 75 -6.39 -10.76 14.42
C PRO A 75 -7.48 -10.65 13.34
N PHE A 76 -7.17 -10.08 12.17
CA PHE A 76 -8.12 -9.77 11.11
C PHE A 76 -8.16 -10.87 10.04
N ASP A 77 -9.36 -11.15 9.55
CA ASP A 77 -9.59 -12.07 8.44
C ASP A 77 -9.64 -11.28 7.13
N PHE A 78 -8.49 -10.81 6.65
CA PHE A 78 -8.43 -9.94 5.48
C PHE A 78 -9.11 -10.52 4.23
N ALA A 79 -9.10 -11.85 4.06
CA ALA A 79 -9.70 -12.51 2.90
C ALA A 79 -11.24 -12.36 2.90
N ASN A 80 -11.87 -12.44 4.07
CA ASN A 80 -13.31 -12.27 4.22
C ASN A 80 -13.72 -10.81 4.53
N GLN A 81 -12.76 -9.98 4.95
CA GLN A 81 -13.02 -8.58 5.31
C GLN A 81 -12.80 -7.61 4.15
N GLY A 82 -11.84 -7.85 3.26
CA GLY A 82 -11.47 -6.90 2.23
C GLY A 82 -11.26 -7.53 0.86
N MET A 83 -11.50 -6.73 -0.17
CA MET A 83 -11.21 -7.08 -1.55
C MET A 83 -10.10 -6.20 -2.11
N LEU A 84 -9.29 -6.76 -2.99
CA LEU A 84 -8.27 -6.04 -3.75
C LEU A 84 -8.67 -6.03 -5.22
N TYR A 85 -8.98 -4.85 -5.73
CA TYR A 85 -9.34 -4.61 -7.12
C TYR A 85 -8.13 -4.15 -7.93
N LEU A 86 -7.80 -4.91 -8.99
CA LEU A 86 -6.65 -4.67 -9.85
C LEU A 86 -7.08 -4.64 -11.33
N PRO A 87 -7.58 -3.51 -11.84
CA PRO A 87 -7.97 -3.41 -13.24
C PRO A 87 -6.77 -3.58 -14.19
N LYS A 88 -6.71 -4.70 -14.90
CA LYS A 88 -5.60 -5.05 -15.81
C LYS A 88 -5.65 -4.34 -17.16
N ASP A 89 -6.85 -3.90 -17.56
CA ASP A 89 -7.13 -3.32 -18.88
C ASP A 89 -7.01 -1.79 -18.89
N LEU A 90 -6.79 -1.15 -17.72
CA LEU A 90 -6.53 0.28 -17.65
C LEU A 90 -5.15 0.62 -18.25
N PRO A 91 -5.01 1.82 -18.86
CA PRO A 91 -3.75 2.24 -19.47
C PRO A 91 -2.67 2.40 -18.40
N GLU A 92 -1.44 1.96 -18.71
CA GLU A 92 -0.31 2.14 -17.81
C GLU A 92 -0.09 3.64 -17.53
N PRO A 93 0.24 4.02 -16.28
CA PRO A 93 0.46 5.43 -15.95
C PRO A 93 1.64 6.04 -16.72
N THR A 94 1.38 7.16 -17.42
CA THR A 94 2.42 7.93 -18.13
C THR A 94 2.80 9.21 -17.37
N ARG A 95 3.77 9.96 -17.91
CA ARG A 95 4.18 11.27 -17.37
C ARG A 95 3.12 12.36 -17.58
N ASP A 96 2.15 12.14 -18.47
CA ASP A 96 1.19 13.17 -18.88
C ASP A 96 0.13 13.48 -17.80
N GLY A 97 -0.07 12.52 -16.89
CA GLY A 97 -1.02 12.63 -15.79
C GLY A 97 -1.93 11.41 -15.72
N ILE A 98 -2.93 11.48 -14.85
CA ILE A 98 -3.95 10.44 -14.71
C ILE A 98 -4.77 10.35 -16.00
N SER A 99 -5.01 9.13 -16.48
CA SER A 99 -5.77 8.93 -17.72
C SER A 99 -7.27 9.16 -17.49
N HIS A 100 -7.99 9.53 -18.54
CA HIS A 100 -9.44 9.68 -18.45
C HIS A 100 -10.14 8.36 -18.05
N GLN A 101 -9.64 7.21 -18.52
CA GLN A 101 -10.21 5.90 -18.19
C GLN A 101 -10.07 5.58 -16.69
N VAL A 102 -8.94 5.93 -16.07
CA VAL A 102 -8.75 5.80 -14.62
C VAL A 102 -9.70 6.72 -13.86
N LEU A 103 -9.93 7.94 -14.36
CA LEU A 103 -10.87 8.88 -13.74
C LEU A 103 -12.32 8.40 -13.80
N VAL A 104 -12.74 7.84 -14.93
CA VAL A 104 -14.07 7.24 -15.11
C VAL A 104 -14.24 6.05 -14.17
N GLU A 105 -13.29 5.12 -14.15
CA GLU A 105 -13.34 3.95 -13.26
C GLU A 105 -13.39 4.38 -11.78
N LEU A 106 -12.58 5.37 -11.40
CA LEU A 106 -12.61 5.94 -10.04
C LEU A 106 -13.98 6.52 -9.69
N GLY A 107 -14.60 7.27 -10.60
CA GLY A 107 -15.94 7.83 -10.40
C GLY A 107 -17.00 6.75 -10.19
N GLU A 108 -16.98 5.70 -11.00
CA GLU A 108 -17.91 4.57 -10.89
C GLU A 108 -17.73 3.79 -9.58
N LEU A 109 -16.49 3.61 -9.12
CA LEU A 109 -16.20 3.00 -7.82
C LEU A 109 -16.70 3.87 -6.66
N ILE A 110 -16.46 5.18 -6.69
CA ILE A 110 -16.92 6.11 -5.65
C ILE A 110 -18.45 6.15 -5.60
N GLN A 111 -19.11 6.17 -6.76
CA GLN A 111 -20.57 6.11 -6.84
C GLN A 111 -21.09 4.82 -6.22
N ALA A 112 -20.50 3.67 -6.56
CA ALA A 112 -20.89 2.37 -6.01
C ALA A 112 -20.69 2.31 -4.49
N ALA A 113 -19.63 2.93 -3.98
CA ALA A 113 -19.36 3.02 -2.55
C ALA A 113 -20.26 4.03 -1.81
N GLY A 114 -21.11 4.78 -2.51
CA GLY A 114 -21.93 5.84 -1.92
C GLY A 114 -21.08 6.95 -1.31
N GLY A 115 -19.91 7.21 -1.90
CA GLY A 115 -18.84 7.97 -1.26
C GLY A 115 -17.93 7.05 -0.44
N ARG A 116 -17.69 7.38 0.83
CA ARG A 116 -16.92 6.54 1.78
C ARG A 116 -15.52 6.20 1.27
N CYS A 117 -14.92 7.12 0.52
CA CYS A 117 -13.73 6.86 -0.28
C CYS A 117 -12.54 7.73 0.12
N LEU A 118 -11.40 7.08 0.37
CA LEU A 118 -10.09 7.72 0.41
C LEU A 118 -9.37 7.46 -0.93
N ALA A 119 -9.24 8.50 -1.77
CA ALA A 119 -8.50 8.40 -3.02
C ALA A 119 -7.14 9.09 -2.91
N LEU A 120 -6.09 8.29 -3.10
CA LEU A 120 -4.69 8.66 -2.94
C LEU A 120 -4.00 8.77 -4.29
N PHE A 121 -3.37 9.91 -4.51
CA PHE A 121 -2.74 10.26 -5.77
C PHE A 121 -1.23 10.43 -5.64
N SER A 122 -0.52 10.01 -6.68
CA SER A 122 0.93 10.17 -6.83
C SER A 122 1.40 11.62 -7.01
N SER A 123 0.51 12.53 -7.43
CA SER A 123 0.84 13.92 -7.69
C SER A 123 -0.34 14.87 -7.45
N TRP A 124 -0.02 16.14 -7.14
CA TRP A 124 -1.03 17.20 -7.02
C TRP A 124 -1.82 17.43 -8.31
N LYS A 125 -1.17 17.32 -9.47
CA LYS A 125 -1.85 17.44 -10.77
C LYS A 125 -2.94 16.37 -10.93
N ALA A 126 -2.70 15.15 -10.43
CA ALA A 126 -3.69 14.09 -10.45
C ALA A 126 -4.84 14.33 -9.46
N VAL A 127 -4.56 14.89 -8.27
CA VAL A 127 -5.59 15.33 -7.32
C VAL A 127 -6.52 16.37 -7.97
N GLU A 128 -5.94 17.39 -8.60
CA GLU A 128 -6.71 18.47 -9.25
C GLU A 128 -7.56 17.95 -10.42
N ALA A 129 -6.99 17.09 -11.27
CA ALA A 129 -7.72 16.46 -12.37
C ALA A 129 -8.87 15.56 -11.89
N ALA A 130 -8.66 14.82 -10.80
CA ALA A 130 -9.69 14.01 -10.19
C ALA A 130 -10.80 14.85 -9.56
N ASP A 131 -10.46 15.91 -8.81
CA ASP A 131 -11.46 16.83 -8.24
C ASP A 131 -12.35 17.43 -9.33
N GLU A 132 -11.75 17.93 -10.42
CA GLU A 132 -12.50 18.53 -11.53
C GLU A 132 -13.44 17.51 -12.20
N HIS A 133 -12.95 16.29 -12.46
CA HIS A 133 -13.74 15.24 -13.09
C HIS A 133 -14.88 14.76 -12.19
N LEU A 134 -14.57 14.43 -10.93
CA LEU A 134 -15.52 13.87 -9.96
C LEU A 134 -16.65 14.84 -9.64
N ARG A 135 -16.36 16.15 -9.52
CA ARG A 135 -17.39 17.17 -9.32
C ARG A 135 -18.39 17.26 -10.47
N LYS A 136 -17.98 16.89 -11.69
CA LYS A 136 -18.88 16.86 -12.87
C LYS A 136 -19.71 15.58 -12.89
N VAL A 137 -19.07 14.42 -12.75
CA VAL A 137 -19.76 13.13 -12.94
C VAL A 137 -20.58 12.69 -11.73
N LEU A 138 -20.25 13.17 -10.52
CA LEU A 138 -20.99 12.85 -9.29
C LEU A 138 -21.96 13.97 -8.86
N ALA A 139 -22.18 14.99 -9.70
CA ALA A 139 -22.95 16.18 -9.35
C ALA A 139 -24.37 15.85 -8.86
N GLU A 140 -25.05 14.89 -9.49
CA GLU A 140 -26.42 14.51 -9.17
C GLU A 140 -26.55 13.71 -7.86
N LEU A 141 -25.44 13.11 -7.40
CA LEU A 141 -25.44 12.25 -6.22
C LEU A 141 -25.25 13.01 -4.90
N ASN A 142 -24.91 14.30 -4.98
CA ASN A 142 -24.64 15.17 -3.82
C ASN A 142 -23.60 14.59 -2.83
N LEU A 143 -22.64 13.79 -3.32
CA LEU A 143 -21.57 13.22 -2.49
C LEU A 143 -20.53 14.30 -2.17
N PRO A 144 -20.23 14.56 -0.89
CA PRO A 144 -19.25 15.58 -0.50
C PRO A 144 -17.83 15.21 -0.93
N ILE A 145 -17.13 16.11 -1.63
CA ILE A 145 -15.74 15.93 -2.06
C ILE A 145 -14.84 16.87 -1.27
N ILE A 146 -14.02 16.30 -0.40
CA ILE A 146 -12.98 16.96 0.39
C ILE A 146 -11.66 16.80 -0.37
N THR A 147 -11.06 17.91 -0.79
CA THR A 147 -9.83 17.88 -1.60
C THR A 147 -8.69 18.53 -0.85
N GLN A 148 -7.64 17.76 -0.59
CA GLN A 148 -6.40 18.27 -0.02
C GLN A 148 -5.79 19.32 -0.95
N ARG A 149 -5.39 20.46 -0.38
CA ARG A 149 -4.62 21.52 -1.05
C ARG A 149 -3.20 21.58 -0.49
N ARG A 150 -2.31 22.24 -1.22
CA ARG A 150 -0.93 22.48 -0.77
C ARG A 150 -0.95 23.34 0.50
N GLY A 151 -0.25 22.88 1.53
CA GLY A 151 -0.17 23.57 2.82
C GLY A 151 -1.27 23.18 3.83
N ASP A 152 -2.25 22.36 3.43
CA ASP A 152 -3.26 21.88 4.36
C ASP A 152 -2.66 20.97 5.42
N ALA A 153 -3.11 21.18 6.66
CA ALA A 153 -2.86 20.23 7.74
C ALA A 153 -3.68 18.95 7.51
N VAL A 154 -3.05 17.78 7.66
CA VAL A 154 -3.70 16.48 7.46
C VAL A 154 -4.82 16.23 8.48
N GLY A 155 -4.58 16.53 9.77
CA GLY A 155 -5.52 16.24 10.85
C GLY A 155 -6.94 16.76 10.61
N PRO A 156 -7.13 18.06 10.33
CA PRO A 156 -8.46 18.61 10.05
C PRO A 156 -9.16 18.02 8.83
N LEU A 157 -8.43 17.60 7.79
CA LEU A 157 -9.01 16.94 6.62
C LEU A 157 -9.53 15.54 6.97
N VAL A 158 -8.73 14.78 7.73
CA VAL A 158 -9.09 13.46 8.23
C VAL A 158 -10.29 13.55 9.17
N GLU A 159 -10.33 14.54 10.06
CA GLU A 159 -11.46 14.76 10.97
C GLU A 159 -12.76 15.07 10.22
N LYS A 160 -12.70 15.92 9.18
CA LYS A 160 -13.87 16.21 8.32
C LYS A 160 -14.35 14.95 7.61
N PHE A 161 -13.43 14.18 7.03
CA PHE A 161 -13.74 12.92 6.34
C PHE A 161 -14.32 11.87 7.30
N ALA A 162 -13.81 11.78 8.53
CA ALA A 162 -14.33 10.86 9.53
C ALA A 162 -15.74 11.23 10.03
N LYS A 163 -16.10 12.52 10.03
CA LYS A 163 -17.41 13.01 10.48
C LYS A 163 -18.50 12.85 9.42
N ASP A 164 -18.14 12.81 8.15
CA ASP A 164 -19.08 12.68 7.04
C ASP A 164 -18.84 11.36 6.30
N GLU A 165 -19.62 10.36 6.67
CA GLU A 165 -19.50 9.03 6.11
C GLU A 165 -19.63 9.00 4.59
N SER A 166 -20.50 9.84 4.01
CA SER A 166 -20.74 9.87 2.57
C SER A 166 -19.67 10.61 1.79
N SER A 167 -18.69 11.20 2.48
CA SER A 167 -17.68 12.03 1.83
C SER A 167 -16.60 11.20 1.12
N THR A 168 -15.92 11.85 0.18
CA THR A 168 -14.73 11.36 -0.48
C THR A 168 -13.57 12.30 -0.18
N LEU A 169 -12.46 11.76 0.32
CA LEU A 169 -11.23 12.51 0.56
C LEU A 169 -10.23 12.24 -0.56
N LEU A 170 -9.93 13.28 -1.34
CA LEU A 170 -8.89 13.29 -2.37
C LEU A 170 -7.60 13.86 -1.78
N GLY A 171 -6.51 13.11 -1.84
CA GLY A 171 -5.23 13.58 -1.33
C GLY A 171 -4.04 12.94 -1.99
N THR A 172 -2.87 13.53 -1.78
CA THR A 172 -1.61 12.91 -2.20
C THR A 172 -1.25 11.76 -1.28
N ILE A 173 -0.41 10.83 -1.73
CA ILE A 173 -0.06 9.66 -0.92
C ILE A 173 0.60 9.97 0.43
N SER A 174 1.16 11.18 0.62
CA SER A 174 1.66 11.61 1.92
C SER A 174 0.57 11.71 2.99
N LEU A 175 -0.71 11.86 2.58
CA LEU A 175 -1.86 11.82 3.48
C LEU A 175 -1.97 10.47 4.22
N TRP A 176 -1.44 9.40 3.64
CA TRP A 176 -1.60 8.03 4.15
C TRP A 176 -0.95 7.79 5.52
N GLN A 177 0.12 8.53 5.84
CA GLN A 177 0.88 8.27 7.08
C GLN A 177 0.17 8.76 8.36
N GLY A 178 -0.96 9.45 8.24
CA GLY A 178 -1.71 10.02 9.37
C GLY A 178 -3.21 9.73 9.36
N ILE A 179 -3.68 8.80 8.53
CA ILE A 179 -5.12 8.53 8.37
C ILE A 179 -5.56 7.27 9.14
N ASP A 180 -6.31 7.50 10.22
CA ASP A 180 -6.95 6.45 10.99
C ASP A 180 -8.44 6.76 11.14
N VAL A 181 -9.24 6.24 10.22
CA VAL A 181 -10.68 6.51 10.12
C VAL A 181 -11.44 5.19 10.24
N PRO A 182 -11.61 4.67 11.46
CA PRO A 182 -12.33 3.42 11.66
C PRO A 182 -13.79 3.54 11.26
N GLY A 183 -14.37 2.41 10.85
CA GLY A 183 -15.78 2.31 10.57
C GLY A 183 -16.20 2.78 9.18
N PRO A 184 -17.47 3.17 9.03
CA PRO A 184 -18.16 3.14 7.73
C PRO A 184 -17.77 4.29 6.80
N ALA A 185 -17.03 5.29 7.28
CA ALA A 185 -16.57 6.42 6.46
C ALA A 185 -15.47 6.05 5.45
N CYS A 186 -14.77 4.93 5.64
CA CYS A 186 -13.66 4.53 4.75
C CYS A 186 -13.81 3.07 4.33
N THR A 187 -14.65 2.83 3.33
CA THR A 187 -14.91 1.50 2.76
C THR A 187 -14.18 1.28 1.43
N LEU A 188 -13.77 2.36 0.76
CA LEU A 188 -12.99 2.32 -0.46
C LEU A 188 -11.68 3.08 -0.26
N VAL A 189 -10.55 2.42 -0.51
CA VAL A 189 -9.25 3.07 -0.65
C VAL A 189 -8.81 2.93 -2.10
N ALA A 190 -8.80 4.03 -2.85
CA ALA A 190 -8.35 4.05 -4.24
C ALA A 190 -6.94 4.63 -4.33
N ILE A 191 -6.07 4.00 -5.12
CA ILE A 191 -4.70 4.44 -5.37
C ILE A 191 -4.53 4.58 -6.88
N ASP A 192 -4.17 5.77 -7.36
CA ASP A 192 -4.02 6.02 -8.79
C ASP A 192 -2.83 5.27 -9.39
N ARG A 193 -1.73 5.14 -8.64
CA ARG A 193 -0.45 4.60 -9.11
C ARG A 193 0.33 3.91 -8.00
N ILE A 194 1.12 2.92 -8.40
CA ILE A 194 2.12 2.29 -7.52
C ILE A 194 3.08 3.37 -7.00
N PRO A 195 3.29 3.48 -5.68
CA PRO A 195 4.02 4.59 -5.08
C PRO A 195 5.53 4.36 -5.09
N PHE A 196 6.10 4.36 -6.29
CA PHE A 196 7.55 4.36 -6.43
C PHE A 196 8.15 5.66 -5.88
N PRO A 197 9.35 5.59 -5.27
CA PRO A 197 10.10 6.77 -4.86
C PRO A 197 10.23 7.76 -5.99
N ARG A 198 10.06 9.04 -5.68
CA ARG A 198 10.20 10.06 -6.70
C ARG A 198 11.68 10.34 -6.99
N PRO A 199 12.06 10.69 -8.23
CA PRO A 199 13.46 11.00 -8.56
C PRO A 199 14.04 12.18 -7.77
N ASP A 200 13.18 13.09 -7.30
CA ASP A 200 13.54 14.25 -6.48
C ASP A 200 13.74 13.92 -4.99
N GLU A 201 13.68 12.64 -4.59
CA GLU A 201 14.11 12.18 -3.27
C GLU A 201 15.61 11.85 -3.27
N PRO A 202 16.50 12.80 -2.89
CA PRO A 202 17.94 12.71 -3.18
C PRO A 202 18.60 11.51 -2.53
N VAL A 203 18.17 11.13 -1.32
CA VAL A 203 18.74 9.98 -0.59
C VAL A 203 18.40 8.66 -1.27
N LEU A 204 17.15 8.49 -1.72
CA LEU A 204 16.74 7.26 -2.38
C LEU A 204 17.32 7.16 -3.80
N ALA A 205 17.37 8.28 -4.52
CA ALA A 205 18.02 8.37 -5.81
C ALA A 205 19.51 8.00 -5.73
N ALA A 206 20.23 8.52 -4.73
CA ALA A 206 21.65 8.20 -4.52
C ALA A 206 21.87 6.71 -4.21
N ARG A 207 21.02 6.10 -3.37
CA ARG A 207 21.10 4.67 -3.05
C ARG A 207 20.80 3.79 -4.27
N ALA A 208 19.81 4.15 -5.07
CA ALA A 208 19.49 3.43 -6.30
C ALA A 208 20.67 3.51 -7.29
N ALA A 209 21.24 4.70 -7.48
CA ALA A 209 22.40 4.90 -8.35
C ALA A 209 23.63 4.11 -7.87
N GLN A 210 23.87 4.02 -6.56
CA GLN A 210 24.95 3.21 -6.00
C GLN A 210 24.76 1.71 -6.26
N ALA A 211 23.52 1.22 -6.14
CA ALA A 211 23.19 -0.17 -6.45
C ALA A 211 23.41 -0.49 -7.94
N ASP A 212 23.01 0.43 -8.83
CA ASP A 212 23.24 0.30 -10.28
C ASP A 212 24.75 0.30 -10.60
N GLN A 213 25.54 1.17 -9.97
CA GLN A 213 27.00 1.22 -10.13
C GLN A 213 27.71 -0.06 -9.65
N SER A 214 27.10 -0.78 -8.70
CA SER A 214 27.63 -2.03 -8.15
C SER A 214 27.21 -3.27 -8.97
N GLY A 215 26.64 -3.08 -10.16
CA GLY A 215 26.18 -4.17 -11.04
C GLY A 215 24.82 -4.77 -10.66
N GLY A 216 24.13 -4.16 -9.68
CA GLY A 216 22.77 -4.54 -9.27
C GLY A 216 21.69 -3.77 -10.01
N SER A 217 20.46 -3.81 -9.46
CA SER A 217 19.34 -3.00 -9.93
C SER A 217 18.81 -2.15 -8.79
N GLY A 218 19.04 -0.83 -8.86
CA GLY A 218 18.50 0.14 -7.92
C GLY A 218 16.98 0.13 -7.87
N PHE A 219 16.32 -0.17 -8.99
CA PHE A 219 14.87 -0.39 -9.00
C PHE A 219 14.47 -1.58 -8.14
N MET A 220 15.06 -2.76 -8.35
CA MET A 220 14.71 -3.98 -7.60
C MET A 220 15.12 -3.93 -6.13
N GLN A 221 16.25 -3.27 -5.82
CA GLN A 221 16.83 -3.26 -4.48
C GLN A 221 16.32 -2.10 -3.61
N ILE A 222 15.95 -0.96 -4.23
CA ILE A 222 15.58 0.26 -3.49
C ILE A 222 14.14 0.67 -3.79
N SER A 223 13.80 0.87 -5.07
CA SER A 223 12.49 1.43 -5.44
C SER A 223 11.32 0.48 -5.16
N LEU A 224 11.47 -0.80 -5.53
CA LEU A 224 10.43 -1.81 -5.40
C LEU A 224 10.12 -2.14 -3.93
N PRO A 225 11.11 -2.43 -3.05
CA PRO A 225 10.84 -2.68 -1.64
C PRO A 225 10.21 -1.47 -0.95
N ARG A 226 10.59 -0.26 -1.34
CA ARG A 226 9.99 0.96 -0.80
C ARG A 226 8.53 1.11 -1.21
N ALA A 227 8.20 0.83 -2.46
CA ALA A 227 6.81 0.84 -2.94
C ALA A 227 5.98 -0.26 -2.24
N ALA A 228 6.53 -1.46 -2.10
CA ALA A 228 5.90 -2.58 -1.37
C ALA A 228 5.56 -2.17 0.08
N LEU A 229 6.52 -1.56 0.78
CA LEU A 229 6.30 -1.08 2.16
C LEU A 229 5.18 -0.04 2.24
N LEU A 230 5.17 0.94 1.33
CA LEU A 230 4.14 1.98 1.30
C LEU A 230 2.76 1.40 1.00
N LEU A 231 2.67 0.46 0.06
CA LEU A 231 1.42 -0.26 -0.23
C LEU A 231 0.97 -1.07 0.98
N ALA A 232 1.83 -1.89 1.57
CA ALA A 232 1.51 -2.71 2.74
C ALA A 232 0.97 -1.89 3.92
N GLN A 233 1.72 -0.83 4.29
CA GLN A 233 1.31 0.12 5.33
C GLN A 233 -0.01 0.75 5.01
N GLY A 234 -0.20 1.01 3.72
CA GLY A 234 -1.32 1.73 3.26
C GLY A 234 -2.60 0.89 3.26
N THR A 235 -2.59 -0.21 2.54
CA THR A 235 -3.72 -1.12 2.38
C THR A 235 -4.13 -1.75 3.71
N GLY A 236 -3.17 -1.93 4.64
CA GLY A 236 -3.44 -2.37 6.01
C GLY A 236 -4.28 -1.39 6.85
N ARG A 237 -4.54 -0.17 6.35
CA ARG A 237 -5.44 0.79 7.00
C ARG A 237 -6.90 0.61 6.62
N LEU A 238 -7.22 -0.20 5.62
CA LEU A 238 -8.63 -0.46 5.26
C LEU A 238 -9.36 -1.20 6.39
N ILE A 239 -8.71 -2.22 6.96
CA ILE A 239 -9.28 -3.08 7.99
C ILE A 239 -8.62 -2.74 9.32
N ARG A 240 -9.36 -2.08 10.22
CA ARG A 240 -8.90 -1.63 11.55
C ARG A 240 -9.69 -2.29 12.68
N SER A 241 -10.89 -2.78 12.40
CA SER A 241 -11.76 -3.52 13.31
C SER A 241 -12.19 -4.88 12.72
N LEU A 242 -12.71 -5.78 13.56
CA LEU A 242 -13.23 -7.09 13.13
C LEU A 242 -14.47 -6.97 12.22
N ASP A 243 -15.19 -5.86 12.32
CA ASP A 243 -16.40 -5.59 11.54
C ASP A 243 -16.12 -4.76 10.30
N ASP A 244 -14.90 -4.23 10.14
CA ASP A 244 -14.55 -3.43 8.97
C ASP A 244 -14.65 -4.31 7.73
N ARG A 245 -15.23 -3.72 6.68
CA ARG A 245 -15.34 -4.29 5.34
C ARG A 245 -14.99 -3.22 4.32
N GLY A 246 -14.36 -3.62 3.22
CA GLY A 246 -14.07 -2.65 2.17
C GLY A 246 -13.27 -3.17 1.00
N VAL A 247 -12.84 -2.23 0.15
CA VAL A 247 -12.10 -2.48 -1.08
C VAL A 247 -10.87 -1.60 -1.14
N VAL A 248 -9.72 -2.19 -1.48
CA VAL A 248 -8.58 -1.44 -1.99
C VAL A 248 -8.61 -1.55 -3.52
N ALA A 249 -8.63 -0.41 -4.21
CA ALA A 249 -8.52 -0.35 -5.66
C ALA A 249 -7.15 0.23 -6.06
N ILE A 250 -6.32 -0.55 -6.75
CA ILE A 250 -5.04 -0.07 -7.29
C ILE A 250 -5.22 0.13 -8.79
N LEU A 251 -5.46 1.37 -9.21
CA LEU A 251 -5.80 1.74 -10.59
C LEU A 251 -4.57 1.85 -11.51
N ASP A 252 -3.61 0.93 -11.31
CA ASP A 252 -2.33 0.86 -12.01
C ASP A 252 -2.12 -0.55 -12.54
N SER A 253 -2.41 -0.76 -13.82
CA SER A 253 -2.35 -2.07 -14.46
C SER A 253 -0.95 -2.70 -14.44
N ARG A 254 0.12 -1.93 -14.17
CA ARG A 254 1.48 -2.44 -14.02
C ARG A 254 1.62 -3.45 -12.89
N ILE A 255 0.76 -3.38 -11.85
CA ILE A 255 0.80 -4.36 -10.75
C ILE A 255 0.41 -5.77 -11.23
N VAL A 256 -0.37 -5.87 -12.31
CA VAL A 256 -0.76 -7.14 -12.93
C VAL A 256 0.19 -7.47 -14.10
N ASN A 257 0.47 -6.47 -14.94
CA ASN A 257 1.13 -6.67 -16.23
C ASN A 257 2.67 -6.78 -16.14
N LYS A 258 3.29 -6.32 -15.05
CA LYS A 258 4.76 -6.39 -14.87
C LYS A 258 5.15 -7.52 -13.94
N ARG A 259 6.29 -8.16 -14.22
CA ARG A 259 6.84 -9.28 -13.42
C ARG A 259 7.03 -8.96 -11.93
N TYR A 260 7.37 -7.71 -11.60
CA TYR A 260 7.57 -7.29 -10.20
C TYR A 260 6.24 -7.16 -9.42
N GLY A 261 5.09 -7.23 -10.09
CA GLY A 261 3.78 -7.06 -9.48
C GLY A 261 3.51 -8.06 -8.36
N SER A 262 3.94 -9.31 -8.54
CA SER A 262 3.81 -10.36 -7.52
C SER A 262 4.49 -10.00 -6.20
N ILE A 263 5.64 -9.31 -6.24
CA ILE A 263 6.35 -8.85 -5.03
C ILE A 263 5.52 -7.81 -4.28
N LEU A 264 4.86 -6.89 -4.99
CA LEU A 264 3.97 -5.89 -4.39
C LEU A 264 2.72 -6.56 -3.79
N LEU A 265 2.10 -7.50 -4.52
CA LEU A 265 0.93 -8.24 -4.05
C LEU A 265 1.23 -9.03 -2.78
N ASN A 266 2.37 -9.71 -2.73
CA ASN A 266 2.80 -10.50 -1.58
C ASN A 266 3.18 -9.65 -0.36
N SER A 267 3.29 -8.33 -0.49
CA SER A 267 3.54 -7.42 0.62
C SER A 267 2.27 -6.89 1.28
N MET A 268 1.13 -6.97 0.59
CA MET A 268 -0.15 -6.49 1.10
C MET A 268 -0.88 -7.58 1.89
N PRO A 269 -1.86 -7.22 2.74
CA PRO A 269 -2.74 -8.20 3.36
C PRO A 269 -3.42 -9.10 2.32
N ALA A 270 -3.70 -10.35 2.70
CA ALA A 270 -4.27 -11.37 1.82
C ALA A 270 -5.77 -11.15 1.56
N PHE A 271 -6.11 -10.03 0.91
CA PHE A 271 -7.45 -9.71 0.45
C PHE A 271 -7.92 -10.65 -0.66
N TYR A 272 -9.23 -10.79 -0.82
CA TYR A 272 -9.80 -11.42 -2.00
C TYR A 272 -9.48 -10.58 -3.26
N CYS A 273 -8.66 -11.10 -4.16
CA CYS A 273 -8.20 -10.37 -5.35
C CYS A 273 -9.12 -10.61 -6.55
N THR A 274 -9.46 -9.54 -7.28
CA THR A 274 -10.21 -9.63 -8.55
C THR A 274 -9.78 -8.54 -9.54
N HIS A 275 -9.94 -8.85 -10.82
CA HIS A 275 -9.76 -7.90 -11.94
C HIS A 275 -11.11 -7.42 -12.50
N ASP A 276 -12.21 -7.96 -12.01
CA ASP A 276 -13.55 -7.66 -12.49
C ASP A 276 -14.15 -6.47 -11.73
N GLY A 277 -14.26 -5.34 -12.43
CA GLY A 277 -14.84 -4.11 -11.88
C GLY A 277 -16.32 -4.23 -11.55
N ALA A 278 -17.07 -5.09 -12.24
CA ALA A 278 -18.50 -5.28 -11.97
C ALA A 278 -18.70 -5.94 -10.60
N VAL A 279 -17.92 -6.97 -10.31
CA VAL A 279 -17.93 -7.66 -9.00
C VAL A 279 -17.64 -6.69 -7.86
N ILE A 280 -16.68 -5.78 -8.06
CA ILE A 280 -16.30 -4.80 -7.03
C ILE A 280 -17.36 -3.72 -6.85
N LYS A 281 -17.92 -3.19 -7.95
CA LYS A 281 -19.00 -2.20 -7.90
C LYS A 281 -20.25 -2.79 -7.22
N GLU A 282 -20.58 -4.06 -7.47
CA GLU A 282 -21.67 -4.75 -6.76
C GLU A 282 -21.36 -4.92 -5.26
N ALA A 283 -20.13 -5.33 -4.91
CA ALA A 283 -19.72 -5.47 -3.52
C ALA A 283 -19.80 -4.14 -2.74
N LEU A 284 -19.28 -3.06 -3.33
CA LEU A 284 -19.37 -1.70 -2.77
C LEU A 284 -20.82 -1.24 -2.62
N SER A 285 -21.67 -1.46 -3.63
CA SER A 285 -23.08 -1.06 -3.59
C SER A 285 -23.86 -1.80 -2.49
N ARG A 286 -23.62 -3.11 -2.31
CA ARG A 286 -24.21 -3.88 -1.20
C ARG A 286 -23.73 -3.35 0.15
N LEU A 287 -22.47 -2.99 0.26
CA LEU A 287 -21.90 -2.46 1.50
C LEU A 287 -22.48 -1.06 1.84
N ASP A 288 -22.62 -0.18 0.85
CA ASP A 288 -23.28 1.13 1.03
C ASP A 288 -24.74 0.97 1.49
N GLN A 289 -25.50 0.06 0.87
CA GLN A 289 -26.88 -0.24 1.28
C GLN A 289 -26.97 -0.73 2.73
N GLN A 290 -26.03 -1.59 3.15
CA GLN A 290 -25.96 -2.06 4.54
C GLN A 290 -25.71 -0.92 5.53
N TYR A 291 -24.81 0.00 5.21
CA TYR A 291 -24.53 1.15 6.08
C TYR A 291 -25.69 2.15 6.11
N LYS A 292 -26.38 2.38 4.98
CA LYS A 292 -27.60 3.20 4.93
C LYS A 292 -28.78 2.59 5.70
N ALA A 293 -28.87 1.27 5.77
CA ALA A 293 -29.91 0.57 6.52
C ALA A 293 -29.64 0.48 8.02
N ARG A 294 -28.47 0.94 8.50
CA ARG A 294 -28.13 0.91 9.92
C ARG A 294 -29.00 1.93 10.66
N PRO A 295 -29.72 1.54 11.73
CA PRO A 295 -30.46 2.52 12.53
C PRO A 295 -29.47 3.56 13.07
N GLU A 296 -29.83 4.85 12.98
CA GLU A 296 -29.06 5.92 13.60
C GLU A 296 -28.81 5.53 15.05
N LYS A 297 -27.54 5.43 15.46
CA LYS A 297 -27.20 5.23 16.86
C LYS A 297 -27.77 6.42 17.63
N THR A 298 -28.88 6.21 18.34
CA THR A 298 -29.39 7.12 19.35
C THR A 298 -28.26 7.32 20.33
N GLY A 299 -27.70 8.53 20.39
CA GLY A 299 -26.63 8.86 21.32
C GLY A 299 -27.19 8.88 22.75
N ASP A 300 -26.61 8.05 23.61
CA ASP A 300 -26.60 8.23 25.06
C ASP A 300 -25.34 9.01 25.48
#